data_AF-A0A3A8MAR1-F1
#
_entry.id   AF-A0A3A8MAR1-F1
#
_cell.length_a   1.000
_cell.length_b   1.000
_cell.length_c   1.000
_cell.angle_alpha   90.00
_cell.angle_beta   90.00
_cell.angle_gamma   90.00
#
_symmetry.space_group_name_H-M   'P 1'
#
loop_
_entity.id
_entity.type
_entity.pdbx_description
1 polymer ?
#
loop_
_entity_poly.entity_id
_entity_poly.type
_entity_poly.pdbx_seq_one_letter_code
_entity_poly.pdbx_strand_id
1 'polypeptide(L)'
;MAGIPVPSAPLSALFVLGLATACATPGRAPGTPGTDPTVRLMDTVRAHARAHGCTKSPVCSPSVALLRPEQGLDVQRLRDAGHPVVVWTVNDLPTMRALLQRGVDGIISDRPDLLAQAVRDFDANADGTPGDLLDADGLIDAKRFDAQGHRGARDLRPENTLPAFEAALDHGMTTLELDTVLTADGVPVLSHDPDLSPAKCRHADGSPLPAPVPIASLTVARLQATYVCDRLLKDRPEQTHDRARSPEAIAFAARTGLADPYAVPTLGQVFAFAQTQSDAEHEARDPLRARNARQVRFNVELKRAARETPIAPAHGDAVARAILDGGLADRADVQSFDLRALRSLQARHPTLRTVYLLEHLPTDADLSGLAVPTVKVEGAH
;
A
#
# COMPACT_ATOMS: atom_id res chain seq x y z
N MET A 1 52.20 -58.87 -43.49
CA MET A 1 51.00 -59.30 -42.74
C MET A 1 50.56 -58.10 -41.91
N ALA A 2 49.39 -57.49 -42.04
CA ALA A 2 48.28 -57.56 -42.99
C ALA A 2 47.62 -56.15 -42.97
N GLY A 3 46.92 -55.75 -44.04
CA GLY A 3 46.07 -54.54 -44.06
C GLY A 3 44.90 -54.66 -43.06
N ILE A 4 43.92 -53.77 -42.92
CA ILE A 4 43.04 -53.11 -43.91
C ILE A 4 42.32 -51.93 -43.14
N PRO A 5 41.26 -51.26 -43.64
CA PRO A 5 41.21 -49.93 -44.25
C PRO A 5 40.56 -48.82 -43.39
N VAL A 6 40.64 -47.57 -43.87
CA VAL A 6 39.78 -46.44 -43.46
C VAL A 6 38.53 -46.42 -44.35
N PRO A 7 37.29 -46.44 -43.81
CA PRO A 7 36.11 -46.07 -44.57
C PRO A 7 35.70 -44.63 -44.27
N SER A 8 35.68 -43.81 -45.31
CA SER A 8 34.92 -42.57 -45.38
C SER A 8 33.42 -42.89 -45.49
N ALA A 9 32.61 -42.37 -44.56
CA ALA A 9 31.15 -42.41 -44.62
C ALA A 9 30.57 -40.97 -44.64
N PRO A 10 29.43 -40.75 -45.30
CA PRO A 10 28.96 -39.43 -45.71
C PRO A 10 28.24 -38.68 -44.59
N LEU A 11 28.30 -37.34 -44.63
CA LEU A 11 27.41 -36.45 -43.89
C LEU A 11 25.98 -36.60 -44.43
N SER A 12 25.15 -37.34 -43.71
CA SER A 12 23.69 -37.31 -43.88
C SER A 12 23.10 -36.35 -42.85
N ALA A 13 22.64 -35.19 -43.32
CA ALA A 13 21.82 -34.27 -42.53
C ALA A 13 20.43 -34.89 -42.32
N LEU A 14 20.18 -35.44 -41.12
CA LEU A 14 18.83 -35.78 -40.69
C LEU A 14 18.17 -34.52 -40.11
N PHE A 15 17.28 -33.92 -40.89
CA PHE A 15 16.27 -32.98 -40.38
C PHE A 15 15.25 -33.79 -39.57
N VAL A 16 15.40 -33.83 -38.25
CA VAL A 16 14.34 -34.32 -37.35
C VAL A 16 13.34 -33.18 -37.17
N LEU A 17 12.25 -33.24 -37.92
CA LEU A 17 11.08 -32.40 -37.71
C LEU A 17 10.39 -32.86 -36.42
N GLY A 18 10.78 -32.30 -35.29
CA GLY A 18 10.05 -32.48 -34.03
C GLY A 18 8.73 -31.71 -34.10
N LEU A 19 7.62 -32.42 -34.34
CA LEU A 19 6.29 -31.90 -34.05
C LEU A 19 6.15 -31.73 -32.53
N ALA A 20 6.45 -30.53 -32.04
CA ALA A 20 5.98 -30.11 -30.73
C ALA A 20 4.47 -29.85 -30.84
N THR A 21 3.66 -30.84 -30.44
CA THR A 21 2.26 -30.61 -30.08
C THR A 21 2.23 -29.66 -28.88
N ALA A 22 2.10 -28.37 -29.16
CA ALA A 22 1.69 -27.39 -28.18
C ALA A 22 0.25 -27.73 -27.76
N CYS A 23 0.08 -28.33 -26.59
CA CYS A 23 -1.18 -28.28 -25.87
C CYS A 23 -1.39 -26.82 -25.42
N ALA A 24 -1.85 -25.99 -26.34
CA ALA A 24 -2.40 -24.69 -26.00
C ALA A 24 -3.72 -24.92 -25.25
N THR A 25 -3.70 -24.72 -23.94
CA THR A 25 -4.92 -24.36 -23.24
C THR A 25 -5.45 -23.08 -23.90
N PRO A 26 -6.76 -22.93 -24.12
CA PRO A 26 -7.29 -21.70 -24.68
C PRO A 26 -7.19 -20.61 -23.61
N GLY A 27 -6.06 -19.90 -23.60
CA GLY A 27 -5.92 -18.63 -22.93
C GLY A 27 -6.91 -17.67 -23.56
N ARG A 28 -7.82 -17.12 -22.74
CA ARG A 28 -8.74 -16.06 -23.13
C ARG A 28 -7.96 -14.95 -23.82
N ALA A 29 -8.34 -14.61 -25.05
CA ALA A 29 -7.70 -13.55 -25.81
C ALA A 29 -7.64 -12.26 -24.98
N PRO A 30 -6.54 -11.48 -25.03
CA PRO A 30 -6.47 -10.19 -24.36
C PRO A 30 -7.62 -9.33 -24.88
N GLY A 31 -8.54 -8.96 -23.98
CA GLY A 31 -9.68 -8.13 -24.31
C GLY A 31 -9.21 -6.82 -24.93
N THR A 32 -9.91 -6.35 -25.95
CA THR A 32 -9.72 -4.99 -26.47
C THR A 32 -9.87 -3.98 -25.31
N PRO A 33 -9.10 -2.87 -25.29
CA PRO A 33 -9.09 -1.90 -24.19
C PRO A 33 -10.49 -1.43 -23.70
N GLY A 34 -11.51 -1.48 -24.56
CA GLY A 34 -12.90 -1.16 -24.21
C GLY A 34 -13.69 -2.23 -23.43
N THR A 35 -13.12 -3.42 -23.18
CA THR A 35 -13.83 -4.55 -22.53
C THR A 35 -13.31 -4.94 -21.15
N ASP A 36 -12.13 -4.44 -20.74
CA ASP A 36 -11.57 -4.76 -19.43
C ASP A 36 -12.28 -3.96 -18.33
N PRO A 37 -12.99 -4.61 -17.39
CA PRO A 37 -13.77 -3.92 -16.38
C PRO A 37 -12.90 -3.10 -15.43
N THR A 38 -11.65 -3.49 -15.22
CA THR A 38 -10.71 -2.77 -14.35
C THR A 38 -10.23 -1.51 -15.04
N VAL A 39 -9.85 -1.58 -16.33
CA VAL A 39 -9.47 -0.39 -17.11
C VAL A 39 -10.63 0.60 -17.17
N ARG A 40 -11.86 0.13 -17.43
CA ARG A 40 -13.05 1.00 -17.45
C ARG A 40 -13.31 1.67 -16.10
N LEU A 41 -13.14 0.94 -15.00
CA LEU A 41 -13.26 1.52 -13.65
C LEU A 41 -12.26 2.65 -13.48
N MET A 42 -10.99 2.37 -13.78
CA MET A 42 -9.91 3.32 -13.59
C MET A 42 -10.08 4.55 -14.52
N ASP A 43 -10.53 4.36 -15.76
CA ASP A 43 -10.87 5.46 -16.68
C ASP A 43 -12.01 6.33 -16.15
N THR A 44 -13.07 5.70 -15.62
CA THR A 44 -14.23 6.39 -15.05
C THR A 44 -13.82 7.28 -13.88
N VAL A 45 -13.05 6.74 -12.94
CA VAL A 45 -12.63 7.49 -11.74
C VAL A 45 -11.57 8.54 -12.06
N ARG A 46 -10.71 8.31 -13.06
CA ARG A 46 -9.77 9.31 -13.56
C ARG A 46 -10.49 10.48 -14.23
N ALA A 47 -11.50 10.20 -15.05
CA ALA A 47 -12.34 11.24 -15.66
C ALA A 47 -13.07 12.06 -14.59
N HIS A 48 -13.63 11.39 -13.58
CA HIS A 48 -14.27 12.05 -12.44
C HIS A 48 -13.31 12.95 -11.66
N ALA A 49 -12.10 12.47 -11.34
CA ALA A 49 -11.09 13.26 -10.65
C ALA A 49 -10.70 14.51 -11.44
N ARG A 50 -10.47 14.38 -12.77
CA ARG A 50 -10.16 15.52 -13.65
C ARG A 50 -11.28 16.53 -13.75
N ALA A 51 -12.54 16.08 -13.81
CA ALA A 51 -13.71 16.95 -13.83
C ALA A 51 -13.82 17.83 -12.56
N HIS A 52 -13.22 17.40 -11.45
CA HIS A 52 -13.16 18.16 -10.20
C HIS A 52 -11.83 18.89 -9.98
N GLY A 53 -10.93 18.90 -10.98
CA GLY A 53 -9.66 19.64 -10.92
C GLY A 53 -8.47 18.88 -10.35
N CYS A 54 -8.58 17.57 -10.10
CA CYS A 54 -7.44 16.74 -9.72
C CYS A 54 -6.52 16.50 -10.92
N THR A 55 -5.24 16.84 -10.78
CA THR A 55 -4.20 16.61 -11.81
C THR A 55 -3.49 15.27 -11.64
N LYS A 56 -3.62 14.65 -10.47
CA LYS A 56 -2.97 13.38 -10.12
C LYS A 56 -3.84 12.21 -10.59
N SER A 57 -3.28 11.30 -11.39
CA SER A 57 -4.01 10.09 -11.81
C SER A 57 -4.31 9.18 -10.61
N PRO A 58 -5.55 8.69 -10.46
CA PRO A 58 -5.86 7.65 -9.47
C PRO A 58 -5.01 6.39 -9.68
N VAL A 59 -4.72 5.69 -8.57
CA VAL A 59 -3.92 4.45 -8.58
C VAL A 59 -4.85 3.24 -8.51
N CYS A 60 -4.58 2.22 -9.32
CA CYS A 60 -5.21 0.91 -9.21
C CYS A 60 -4.43 0.07 -8.19
N SER A 61 -5.07 -0.42 -7.14
CA SER A 61 -4.39 -1.19 -6.11
C SER A 61 -5.04 -2.56 -5.89
N PRO A 62 -4.68 -3.57 -6.70
CA PRO A 62 -5.25 -4.90 -6.59
C PRO A 62 -4.55 -5.78 -5.55
N SER A 63 -5.30 -6.74 -5.01
CA SER A 63 -4.69 -7.83 -4.25
C SER A 63 -3.82 -8.69 -5.18
N VAL A 64 -2.72 -9.24 -4.66
CA VAL A 64 -1.84 -10.14 -5.42
C VAL A 64 -2.59 -11.38 -5.95
N ALA A 65 -3.68 -11.77 -5.28
CA ALA A 65 -4.54 -12.86 -5.73
C ALA A 65 -5.20 -12.59 -7.09
N LEU A 66 -5.54 -11.33 -7.41
CA LEU A 66 -6.11 -10.95 -8.70
C LEU A 66 -5.12 -11.02 -9.85
N LEU A 67 -3.82 -11.04 -9.54
CA LEU A 67 -2.74 -11.11 -10.52
C LEU A 67 -2.40 -12.54 -10.95
N ARG A 68 -3.10 -13.55 -10.40
CA ARG A 68 -3.00 -14.94 -10.85
C ARG A 68 -3.65 -15.11 -12.23
N PRO A 69 -3.09 -15.95 -13.13
CA PRO A 69 -3.56 -16.07 -14.51
C PRO A 69 -5.07 -16.35 -14.65
N GLU A 70 -5.65 -17.13 -13.74
CA GLU A 70 -7.06 -17.49 -13.74
C GLU A 70 -8.02 -16.34 -13.38
N GLN A 71 -7.52 -15.31 -12.68
CA GLN A 71 -8.32 -14.14 -12.32
C GLN A 71 -8.34 -13.11 -13.45
N GLY A 72 -7.29 -13.04 -14.28
CA GLY A 72 -7.31 -12.29 -15.53
C GLY A 72 -7.08 -10.78 -15.42
N LEU A 73 -6.60 -10.25 -14.28
CA LEU A 73 -6.12 -8.87 -14.19
C LEU A 73 -4.75 -8.75 -14.87
N ASP A 74 -4.65 -7.83 -15.83
CA ASP A 74 -3.45 -7.60 -16.62
C ASP A 74 -2.79 -6.26 -16.22
N VAL A 75 -1.61 -6.37 -15.60
CA VAL A 75 -0.81 -5.20 -15.14
C VAL A 75 -0.37 -4.34 -16.32
N GLN A 76 0.06 -4.95 -17.43
CA GLN A 76 0.56 -4.22 -18.59
C GLN A 76 -0.57 -3.45 -19.25
N ARG A 77 -1.76 -4.04 -19.37
CA ARG A 77 -2.93 -3.33 -19.91
C ARG A 77 -3.31 -2.09 -19.08
N LEU A 78 -3.26 -2.16 -17.74
CA LEU A 78 -3.52 -1.02 -16.88
C LEU A 78 -2.47 0.09 -17.05
N ARG A 79 -1.19 -0.30 -17.14
CA ARG A 79 -0.08 0.63 -17.36
C ARG A 79 -0.12 1.29 -18.73
N ASP A 80 -0.41 0.53 -19.78
CA ASP A 80 -0.61 1.05 -21.15
C ASP A 80 -1.78 2.05 -21.22
N ALA A 81 -2.80 1.85 -20.38
CA ALA A 81 -3.91 2.79 -20.22
C ALA A 81 -3.56 4.01 -19.31
N GLY A 82 -2.34 4.10 -18.80
CA GLY A 82 -1.84 5.21 -17.98
C GLY A 82 -2.29 5.18 -16.52
N HIS A 83 -2.62 4.00 -15.99
CA HIS A 83 -3.01 3.82 -14.58
C HIS A 83 -1.88 3.16 -13.80
N PRO A 84 -1.31 3.82 -12.77
CA PRO A 84 -0.32 3.20 -11.90
C PRO A 84 -0.92 1.99 -11.16
N VAL A 85 -0.11 0.95 -10.97
CA VAL A 85 -0.52 -0.30 -10.31
C VAL A 85 0.34 -0.58 -9.08
N VAL A 86 -0.27 -0.52 -7.89
CA VAL A 86 0.39 -0.81 -6.61
C VAL A 86 -0.24 -2.04 -5.95
N VAL A 87 0.49 -3.14 -5.81
CA VAL A 87 -0.07 -4.45 -5.42
C VAL A 87 0.04 -4.72 -3.93
N TRP A 88 -1.02 -5.26 -3.31
CA TRP A 88 -1.05 -5.60 -1.87
C TRP A 88 -1.56 -7.03 -1.60
N THR A 89 -1.40 -7.60 -0.42
CA THR A 89 -0.23 -7.45 0.44
C THR A 89 0.73 -8.58 0.07
N VAL A 90 2.02 -8.28 -0.11
CA VAL A 90 3.02 -9.25 -0.57
C VAL A 90 4.12 -9.38 0.47
N ASN A 91 4.35 -10.58 1.00
CA ASN A 91 5.22 -10.78 2.18
C ASN A 91 6.34 -11.81 1.95
N ASP A 92 6.54 -12.27 0.71
CA ASP A 92 7.59 -13.22 0.36
C ASP A 92 8.45 -12.73 -0.82
N LEU A 93 9.75 -12.96 -0.74
CA LEU A 93 10.73 -12.53 -1.75
C LEU A 93 10.43 -13.06 -3.17
N PRO A 94 10.07 -14.35 -3.38
CA PRO A 94 9.77 -14.85 -4.72
C PRO A 94 8.66 -14.06 -5.41
N THR A 95 7.56 -13.78 -4.70
CA THR A 95 6.43 -13.02 -5.25
C THR A 95 6.80 -11.55 -5.49
N MET A 96 7.56 -10.92 -4.58
CA MET A 96 8.06 -9.56 -4.78
C MET A 96 8.90 -9.45 -6.06
N ARG A 97 9.87 -10.35 -6.24
CA ARG A 97 10.73 -10.38 -7.44
C ARG A 97 9.93 -10.58 -8.73
N ALA A 98 8.95 -11.49 -8.72
CA ALA A 98 8.08 -11.71 -9.86
C ALA A 98 7.24 -10.46 -10.20
N LEU A 99 6.78 -9.70 -9.20
CA LEU A 99 6.03 -8.46 -9.43
C LEU A 99 6.92 -7.33 -9.96
N LEU A 100 8.16 -7.21 -9.47
CA LEU A 100 9.15 -6.27 -10.01
C LEU A 100 9.42 -6.55 -11.49
N GLN A 101 9.62 -7.82 -11.87
CA GLN A 101 9.79 -8.23 -13.27
C GLN A 101 8.56 -7.96 -14.15
N ARG A 102 7.36 -8.03 -13.56
CA ARG A 102 6.11 -7.67 -14.24
C ARG A 102 5.92 -6.15 -14.38
N GLY A 103 6.82 -5.35 -13.80
CA GLY A 103 6.80 -3.90 -13.85
C GLY A 103 5.59 -3.32 -13.14
N VAL A 104 5.25 -3.77 -11.93
CA VAL A 104 4.27 -3.02 -11.10
C VAL A 104 4.90 -1.70 -10.63
N ASP A 105 4.09 -0.66 -10.41
CA ASP A 105 4.59 0.65 -9.93
C ASP A 105 4.88 0.66 -8.44
N GLY A 106 4.35 -0.30 -7.68
CA GLY A 106 4.62 -0.42 -6.25
C GLY A 106 4.12 -1.72 -5.62
N ILE A 107 4.58 -1.98 -4.40
CA ILE A 107 4.19 -3.12 -3.58
C ILE A 107 3.93 -2.64 -2.15
N ILE A 108 2.83 -3.12 -1.56
CA ILE A 108 2.48 -2.94 -0.15
C ILE A 108 2.84 -4.22 0.60
N SER A 109 3.67 -4.13 1.65
CA SER A 109 4.20 -5.30 2.35
C SER A 109 4.19 -5.13 3.87
N ASP A 110 3.84 -6.20 4.58
CA ASP A 110 4.07 -6.31 6.03
C ASP A 110 5.55 -6.47 6.39
N ARG A 111 6.38 -6.81 5.39
CA ARG A 111 7.80 -7.12 5.47
C ARG A 111 8.65 -6.09 4.71
N PRO A 112 8.76 -4.84 5.20
CA PRO A 112 9.67 -3.83 4.63
C PRO A 112 11.11 -4.31 4.48
N ASP A 113 11.57 -5.19 5.37
CA ASP A 113 12.90 -5.80 5.32
C ASP A 113 13.10 -6.63 4.04
N LEU A 114 12.11 -7.47 3.70
CA LEU A 114 12.14 -8.28 2.49
C LEU A 114 11.88 -7.44 1.23
N LEU A 115 10.98 -6.46 1.30
CA LEU A 115 10.72 -5.58 0.17
C LEU A 115 11.96 -4.75 -0.18
N ALA A 116 12.62 -4.17 0.81
CA ALA A 116 13.87 -3.45 0.60
C ALA A 116 14.97 -4.36 0.05
N GLN A 117 15.03 -5.63 0.49
CA GLN A 117 15.94 -6.61 -0.11
C GLN A 117 15.59 -6.88 -1.58
N ALA A 118 14.33 -7.15 -1.91
CA ALA A 118 13.89 -7.42 -3.27
C ALA A 118 14.25 -6.27 -4.22
N VAL A 119 14.07 -5.02 -3.77
CA VAL A 119 14.42 -3.82 -4.53
C VAL A 119 15.93 -3.65 -4.70
N ARG A 120 16.72 -3.87 -3.63
CA ARG A 120 18.19 -3.82 -3.71
C ARG A 120 18.78 -4.88 -4.64
N ASP A 121 18.18 -6.07 -4.67
CA ASP A 121 18.63 -7.19 -5.50
C ASP A 121 18.13 -7.09 -6.95
N PHE A 122 17.26 -6.12 -7.27
CA PHE A 122 16.62 -6.05 -8.57
C PHE A 122 17.54 -5.43 -9.63
N ASP A 123 17.81 -6.22 -10.67
CA ASP A 123 18.53 -5.86 -11.88
C ASP A 123 17.54 -5.95 -13.05
N ALA A 124 16.97 -4.80 -13.42
CA ALA A 124 15.95 -4.67 -14.45
C ALA A 124 16.53 -4.76 -15.86
N ASN A 125 17.78 -4.31 -16.05
CA ASN A 125 18.44 -4.28 -17.36
C ASN A 125 19.29 -5.53 -17.66
N ALA A 126 19.44 -6.42 -16.67
CA ALA A 126 20.22 -7.66 -16.71
C ALA A 126 21.71 -7.44 -17.03
N ASP A 127 22.28 -6.31 -16.62
CA ASP A 127 23.70 -5.98 -16.82
C ASP A 127 24.63 -6.61 -15.76
N GLY A 128 24.05 -7.26 -14.74
CA GLY A 128 24.77 -7.89 -13.63
C GLY A 128 24.96 -6.98 -12.42
N THR A 129 24.47 -5.74 -12.45
CA THR A 129 24.53 -4.76 -11.37
C THR A 129 23.14 -4.50 -10.80
N PRO A 130 22.83 -4.96 -9.57
CA PRO A 130 21.51 -4.76 -9.00
C PRO A 130 21.34 -3.35 -8.43
N GLY A 131 20.09 -2.98 -8.12
CA GLY A 131 19.74 -1.69 -7.52
C GLY A 131 19.18 -0.68 -8.52
N ASP A 132 18.60 -1.12 -9.63
CA ASP A 132 18.07 -0.25 -10.70
C ASP A 132 16.94 0.69 -10.25
N LEU A 133 16.33 0.41 -9.10
CA LEU A 133 15.28 1.21 -8.49
C LEU A 133 15.80 2.12 -7.37
N LEU A 134 17.11 2.14 -7.12
CA LEU A 134 17.73 3.00 -6.12
C LEU A 134 18.18 4.34 -6.75
N ASP A 135 18.17 5.40 -5.96
CA ASP A 135 18.80 6.67 -6.28
C ASP A 135 20.31 6.68 -5.98
N ALA A 136 20.97 7.80 -6.27
CA ALA A 136 22.41 7.95 -6.07
C ALA A 136 22.83 7.85 -4.59
N ASP A 137 21.90 8.05 -3.65
CA ASP A 137 22.13 7.98 -2.21
C ASP A 137 21.79 6.60 -1.62
N GLY A 138 21.38 5.65 -2.48
CA GLY A 138 21.02 4.28 -2.10
C GLY A 138 19.61 4.14 -1.50
N LEU A 139 18.77 5.16 -1.59
CA LEU A 139 17.35 5.06 -1.23
C LEU A 139 16.53 4.55 -2.41
N ILE A 140 15.35 3.99 -2.14
CA ILE A 140 14.40 3.62 -3.20
C ILE A 140 13.91 4.91 -3.87
N ASP A 141 14.12 5.03 -5.18
CA ASP A 141 13.66 6.17 -5.97
C ASP A 141 12.13 6.09 -6.13
N ALA A 142 11.42 6.90 -5.35
CA ALA A 142 9.95 6.95 -5.35
C ALA A 142 9.33 7.34 -6.71
N LYS A 143 10.12 7.82 -7.68
CA LYS A 143 9.66 8.06 -9.06
C LYS A 143 9.70 6.79 -9.91
N ARG A 144 10.51 5.80 -9.52
CA ARG A 144 10.66 4.51 -10.21
C ARG A 144 9.82 3.42 -9.58
N PHE A 145 9.71 3.41 -8.25
CA PHE A 145 9.00 2.37 -7.53
C PHE A 145 8.47 2.84 -6.17
N ASP A 146 7.21 2.50 -5.87
CA ASP A 146 6.56 2.82 -4.62
C ASP A 146 6.55 1.60 -3.67
N ALA A 147 7.57 1.52 -2.80
CA ALA A 147 7.67 0.54 -1.74
C ALA A 147 6.91 1.01 -0.49
N GLN A 148 5.78 0.37 -0.19
CA GLN A 148 4.93 0.76 0.94
C GLN A 148 5.06 -0.22 2.11
N GLY A 149 5.33 0.34 3.29
CA GLY A 149 5.25 -0.40 4.54
C GLY A 149 3.81 -0.49 5.04
N HIS A 150 3.19 -1.68 4.95
CA HIS A 150 1.80 -1.95 5.35
C HIS A 150 1.65 -1.79 6.86
N ARG A 151 0.79 -0.84 7.26
CA ARG A 151 0.58 -0.42 8.65
C ARG A 151 1.90 -0.11 9.35
N GLY A 152 2.84 0.48 8.61
CA GLY A 152 4.25 0.58 8.94
C GLY A 152 5.01 -0.69 8.57
N ALA A 153 5.20 -1.59 9.53
CA ALA A 153 5.98 -2.82 9.37
C ALA A 153 5.34 -3.94 10.17
N ARG A 154 4.07 -4.26 9.85
CA ARG A 154 3.20 -5.10 10.69
C ARG A 154 3.82 -6.44 11.12
N ASP A 155 4.64 -7.08 10.29
CA ASP A 155 5.26 -8.37 10.65
C ASP A 155 6.52 -8.20 11.50
N LEU A 156 7.05 -6.98 11.63
CA LEU A 156 8.25 -6.65 12.42
C LEU A 156 7.89 -5.98 13.75
N ARG A 157 6.80 -5.21 13.81
CA ARG A 157 6.30 -4.47 14.98
C ARG A 157 4.76 -4.49 15.00
N PRO A 158 4.11 -4.32 16.17
CA PRO A 158 2.67 -4.13 16.27
C PRO A 158 2.13 -3.08 15.27
N GLU A 159 1.15 -3.47 14.46
CA GLU A 159 0.63 -2.67 13.33
C GLU A 159 0.11 -1.28 13.74
N ASN A 160 0.22 -0.30 12.82
CA ASN A 160 -0.35 1.05 12.99
C ASN A 160 0.16 1.80 14.23
N THR A 161 1.32 1.43 14.76
CA THR A 161 1.97 2.08 15.90
C THR A 161 3.19 2.90 15.46
N LEU A 162 3.61 3.89 16.26
CA LEU A 162 4.82 4.66 15.97
C LEU A 162 6.06 3.77 15.79
N PRO A 163 6.29 2.73 16.62
CA PRO A 163 7.33 1.73 16.38
C PRO A 163 7.29 1.03 15.01
N ALA A 164 6.10 0.72 14.49
CA ALA A 164 5.97 0.10 13.17
C ALA A 164 6.33 1.07 12.04
N PHE A 165 5.96 2.35 12.17
CA PHE A 165 6.35 3.38 11.21
C PHE A 165 7.84 3.68 11.28
N GLU A 166 8.45 3.66 12.47
CA GLU A 166 9.91 3.75 12.61
C GLU A 166 10.59 2.61 11.85
N ALA A 167 10.19 1.37 12.07
CA ALA A 167 10.75 0.22 11.35
C ALA A 167 10.59 0.31 9.82
N ALA A 168 9.50 0.91 9.32
CA ALA A 168 9.33 1.13 7.87
C ALA A 168 10.32 2.17 7.33
N LEU A 169 10.57 3.25 8.08
CA LEU A 169 11.58 4.26 7.74
C LEU A 169 13.00 3.67 7.79
N ASP A 170 13.29 2.81 8.76
CA ASP A 170 14.57 2.09 8.89
C ASP A 170 14.90 1.24 7.66
N HIS A 171 13.86 0.72 7.00
CA HIS A 171 13.99 -0.08 5.78
C HIS A 171 13.86 0.74 4.49
N GLY A 172 13.76 2.07 4.59
CA GLY A 172 13.78 2.96 3.44
C GLY A 172 12.50 2.91 2.59
N MET A 173 11.36 2.53 3.17
CA MET A 173 10.08 2.55 2.45
C MET A 173 9.77 3.95 1.92
N THR A 174 9.27 4.04 0.70
CA THR A 174 8.92 5.32 0.06
C THR A 174 7.60 5.87 0.58
N THR A 175 6.75 4.98 1.08
CA THR A 175 5.41 5.30 1.56
C THR A 175 5.10 4.54 2.85
N LEU A 176 4.56 5.25 3.85
CA LEU A 176 3.95 4.65 5.03
C LEU A 176 2.47 4.41 4.73
N GLU A 177 2.10 3.15 4.60
CA GLU A 177 0.71 2.75 4.46
C GLU A 177 0.10 2.60 5.86
N LEU A 178 -1.15 3.07 6.03
CA LEU A 178 -1.82 3.10 7.32
C LEU A 178 -3.34 3.08 7.18
N ASP A 179 -4.00 2.64 8.25
CA ASP A 179 -5.46 2.55 8.31
C ASP A 179 -6.04 3.59 9.26
N THR A 180 -7.17 4.21 8.90
CA THR A 180 -7.85 5.17 9.78
C THR A 180 -9.27 4.78 10.12
N VAL A 181 -9.65 5.03 11.36
CA VAL A 181 -11.03 5.05 11.87
C VAL A 181 -11.27 6.34 12.64
N LEU A 182 -12.53 6.67 12.95
CA LEU A 182 -12.87 7.86 13.72
C LEU A 182 -13.14 7.54 15.19
N THR A 183 -12.64 8.41 16.07
CA THR A 183 -13.03 8.49 17.48
C THR A 183 -14.38 9.21 17.67
N ALA A 184 -14.91 9.21 18.90
CA ALA A 184 -16.15 9.90 19.26
C ALA A 184 -16.09 11.43 19.02
N ASP A 185 -14.91 12.02 19.14
CA ASP A 185 -14.61 13.43 18.85
C ASP A 185 -14.22 13.69 17.39
N GLY A 186 -14.41 12.71 16.50
CA GLY A 186 -14.27 12.87 15.05
C GLY A 186 -12.82 12.98 14.56
N VAL A 187 -11.85 12.52 15.35
CA VAL A 187 -10.42 12.56 15.00
C VAL A 187 -10.03 11.24 14.33
N PRO A 188 -9.32 11.28 13.18
CA PRO A 188 -8.80 10.07 12.56
C PRO A 188 -7.63 9.50 13.38
N VAL A 189 -7.80 8.27 13.85
CA VAL A 189 -6.78 7.50 14.59
C VAL A 189 -6.41 6.24 13.84
N LEU A 190 -5.20 5.72 14.11
CA LEU A 190 -4.64 4.61 13.36
C LEU A 190 -5.15 3.28 13.91
N SER A 191 -5.99 2.60 13.14
CA SER A 191 -6.46 1.26 13.44
C SER A 191 -7.03 0.63 12.18
N HIS A 192 -6.71 -0.64 11.98
CA HIS A 192 -7.31 -1.42 10.90
C HIS A 192 -8.80 -1.72 11.16
N ASP A 193 -9.13 -1.96 12.42
CA ASP A 193 -10.45 -2.40 12.85
C ASP A 193 -11.18 -1.25 13.56
N PRO A 194 -12.51 -1.16 13.47
CA PRO A 194 -13.30 -0.14 14.17
C PRO A 194 -13.30 -0.33 15.69
N ASP A 195 -12.93 -1.51 16.17
CA ASP A 195 -12.86 -1.87 17.58
C ASP A 195 -11.42 -2.20 17.99
N LEU A 196 -11.06 -1.84 19.22
CA LEU A 196 -9.85 -2.35 19.86
C LEU A 196 -10.03 -3.83 20.16
N SER A 197 -9.19 -4.69 19.59
CA SER A 197 -9.25 -6.14 19.81
C SER A 197 -8.40 -6.58 21.00
N PRO A 198 -8.88 -7.46 21.89
CA PRO A 198 -8.07 -8.10 22.92
C PRO A 198 -6.84 -8.87 22.41
N ALA A 199 -6.86 -9.27 21.13
CA ALA A 199 -5.72 -9.92 20.49
C ALA A 199 -4.56 -8.96 20.19
N LYS A 200 -4.85 -7.66 20.06
CA LYS A 200 -3.89 -6.60 19.69
C LYS A 200 -3.58 -5.65 20.83
N CYS A 201 -4.55 -5.42 21.73
CA CYS A 201 -4.51 -4.36 22.71
C CYS A 201 -4.76 -4.85 24.15
N ARG A 202 -4.34 -4.02 25.09
CA ARG A 202 -4.51 -4.18 26.54
C ARG A 202 -4.75 -2.81 27.16
N HIS A 203 -5.08 -2.79 28.45
CA HIS A 203 -5.07 -1.54 29.20
C HIS A 203 -3.63 -1.04 29.41
N ALA A 204 -3.49 0.28 29.55
CA ALA A 204 -2.20 0.94 29.76
C ALA A 204 -1.51 0.48 31.06
N ASP A 205 -2.29 0.12 32.09
CA ASP A 205 -1.80 -0.46 33.35
C ASP A 205 -1.29 -1.91 33.24
N GLY A 206 -1.38 -2.51 32.05
CA GLY A 206 -0.93 -3.88 31.77
C GLY A 206 -2.04 -4.93 31.85
N SER A 207 -3.21 -4.60 32.41
CA SER A 207 -4.32 -5.54 32.53
C SER A 207 -4.91 -5.94 31.16
N PRO A 208 -5.39 -7.18 30.99
CA PRO A 208 -5.94 -7.65 29.73
C PRO A 208 -7.25 -6.92 29.38
N LEU A 209 -7.50 -6.75 28.08
CA LEU A 209 -8.78 -6.26 27.60
C LEU A 209 -9.80 -7.41 27.57
N PRO A 210 -10.93 -7.35 28.31
CA PRO A 210 -11.83 -8.50 28.42
C PRO A 210 -12.73 -8.72 27.20
N ALA A 211 -13.00 -7.66 26.43
CA ALA A 211 -13.85 -7.69 25.24
C ALA A 211 -13.45 -6.55 24.27
N PRO A 212 -13.83 -6.64 22.98
CA PRO A 212 -13.59 -5.55 22.05
C PRO A 212 -14.21 -4.22 22.49
N VAL A 213 -13.53 -3.11 22.22
CA VAL A 213 -14.00 -1.75 22.57
C VAL A 213 -14.15 -0.90 21.31
N PRO A 214 -15.35 -0.38 20.99
CA PRO A 214 -15.54 0.49 19.84
C PRO A 214 -14.75 1.79 19.96
N ILE A 215 -13.87 2.05 18.99
CA ILE A 215 -13.04 3.27 18.98
C ILE A 215 -13.92 4.51 18.85
N ALA A 216 -15.02 4.40 18.09
CA ALA A 216 -16.03 5.46 17.94
C ALA A 216 -16.75 5.84 19.25
N SER A 217 -16.58 5.08 20.34
CA SER A 217 -17.13 5.41 21.66
C SER A 217 -16.16 6.19 22.56
N LEU A 218 -14.91 6.40 22.12
CA LEU A 218 -13.84 7.01 22.89
C LEU A 218 -13.39 8.32 22.25
N THR A 219 -13.10 9.34 23.05
CA THR A 219 -12.30 10.50 22.58
C THR A 219 -10.84 10.09 22.43
N VAL A 220 -10.05 10.83 21.65
CA VAL A 220 -8.60 10.57 21.52
C VAL A 220 -7.91 10.56 22.87
N ALA A 221 -8.22 11.53 23.73
CA ALA A 221 -7.63 11.65 25.05
C ALA A 221 -7.90 10.40 25.91
N ARG A 222 -9.14 9.89 25.89
CA ARG A 222 -9.49 8.67 26.64
C ARG A 222 -8.83 7.44 26.04
N LEU A 223 -8.84 7.32 24.72
CA LEU A 223 -8.21 6.21 23.99
C LEU A 223 -6.73 6.08 24.35
N GLN A 224 -5.96 7.16 24.21
CA GLN A 224 -4.51 7.17 24.42
C GLN A 224 -4.11 7.05 25.88
N ALA A 225 -4.95 7.51 26.82
CA ALA A 225 -4.68 7.36 28.25
C ALA A 225 -5.00 5.95 28.78
N THR A 226 -5.84 5.19 28.09
CA THR A 226 -6.42 3.95 28.63
C THR A 226 -5.87 2.68 27.98
N TYR A 227 -5.48 2.74 26.70
CA TYR A 227 -5.18 1.55 25.91
C TYR A 227 -3.82 1.60 25.24
N VAL A 228 -3.20 0.43 25.14
CA VAL A 228 -1.92 0.21 24.47
C VAL A 228 -2.08 -1.00 23.55
N CYS A 229 -1.62 -0.90 22.30
CA CYS A 229 -1.73 -1.95 21.29
C CYS A 229 -0.37 -2.55 20.95
N ASP A 230 0.21 -3.27 21.91
CA ASP A 230 1.55 -3.86 21.86
C ASP A 230 1.55 -5.40 21.85
N ARG A 231 0.39 -6.06 21.69
CA ARG A 231 0.31 -7.52 21.68
C ARG A 231 0.87 -8.07 20.37
N LEU A 232 1.62 -9.16 20.49
CA LEU A 232 2.21 -9.87 19.36
C LEU A 232 1.22 -10.88 18.78
N LEU A 233 1.12 -10.89 17.45
CA LEU A 233 0.28 -11.82 16.72
C LEU A 233 0.98 -13.18 16.58
N LYS A 234 0.25 -14.27 16.85
CA LYS A 234 0.82 -15.63 16.90
C LYS A 234 1.34 -16.13 15.56
N ASP A 235 0.77 -15.64 14.46
CA ASP A 235 1.14 -15.99 13.09
C ASP A 235 2.33 -15.17 12.57
N ARG A 236 2.95 -14.31 13.40
CA ARG A 236 4.05 -13.40 13.03
C ARG A 236 5.28 -13.62 13.90
N PRO A 237 6.08 -14.66 13.63
CA PRO A 237 7.18 -15.04 14.52
C PRO A 237 8.30 -13.99 14.61
N GLU A 238 8.47 -13.13 13.60
CA GLU A 238 9.46 -12.05 13.59
C GLU A 238 9.00 -10.78 14.32
N GLN A 239 7.72 -10.69 14.69
CA GLN A 239 7.17 -9.50 15.31
C GLN A 239 7.69 -9.34 16.74
N THR A 240 8.12 -8.13 17.08
CA THR A 240 8.58 -7.80 18.44
C THR A 240 8.02 -6.46 18.90
N HIS A 241 7.82 -6.30 20.20
CA HIS A 241 7.48 -5.03 20.84
C HIS A 241 8.66 -4.48 21.67
N ASP A 242 9.88 -5.00 21.45
CA ASP A 242 11.09 -4.54 22.12
C ASP A 242 11.32 -3.04 21.86
N ARG A 243 11.21 -2.26 22.94
CA ARG A 243 11.38 -0.82 22.96
C ARG A 243 12.77 -0.38 22.51
N ALA A 244 13.81 -1.18 22.77
CA ALA A 244 15.16 -0.84 22.36
C ALA A 244 15.32 -0.73 20.83
N ARG A 245 14.40 -1.34 20.07
CA ARG A 245 14.40 -1.29 18.61
C ARG A 245 13.54 -0.18 18.00
N SER A 246 13.00 0.72 18.84
CA SER A 246 12.19 1.87 18.38
C SER A 246 12.48 3.12 19.23
N PRO A 247 13.76 3.53 19.35
CA PRO A 247 14.16 4.66 20.19
C PRO A 247 13.48 5.97 19.78
N GLU A 248 13.20 6.19 18.50
CA GLU A 248 12.65 7.46 18.04
C GLU A 248 11.15 7.57 18.34
N ALA A 249 10.40 6.47 18.24
CA ALA A 249 9.02 6.38 18.68
C ALA A 249 8.90 6.65 20.19
N ILE A 250 9.85 6.14 20.99
CA ILE A 250 9.90 6.39 22.45
C ILE A 250 10.18 7.87 22.72
N ALA A 251 11.18 8.44 22.05
CA ALA A 251 11.55 9.84 22.22
C ALA A 251 10.38 10.76 21.81
N PHE A 252 9.71 10.45 20.70
CA PHE A 252 8.52 11.19 20.27
C PHE A 252 7.41 11.10 21.32
N ALA A 253 7.05 9.88 21.77
CA ALA A 253 6.01 9.68 22.75
C ALA A 253 6.28 10.48 24.05
N ALA A 254 7.51 10.46 24.54
CA ALA A 254 7.92 11.23 25.71
C ALA A 254 7.80 12.75 25.49
N ARG A 255 8.26 13.27 24.35
CA ARG A 255 8.20 14.70 24.03
C ARG A 255 6.77 15.21 23.83
N THR A 256 5.88 14.37 23.31
CA THR A 256 4.48 14.74 23.01
C THR A 256 3.50 14.35 24.12
N GLY A 257 3.98 13.75 25.21
CA GLY A 257 3.14 13.33 26.34
C GLY A 257 2.20 12.15 26.05
N LEU A 258 2.55 11.28 25.08
CA LEU A 258 1.85 10.01 24.91
C LEU A 258 2.19 9.09 26.08
N ALA A 259 1.17 8.42 26.64
CA ALA A 259 1.35 7.51 27.77
C ALA A 259 2.27 6.32 27.42
N ASP A 260 2.28 5.90 26.14
CA ASP A 260 3.05 4.78 25.65
C ASP A 260 3.36 4.96 24.14
N PRO A 261 4.54 4.56 23.63
CA PRO A 261 4.82 4.57 22.19
C PRO A 261 3.88 3.65 21.37
N TYR A 262 3.26 2.66 22.01
CA TYR A 262 2.25 1.77 21.40
C TYR A 262 0.81 2.22 21.69
N ALA A 263 0.59 3.43 22.25
CA ALA A 263 -0.74 4.03 22.27
C ALA A 263 -1.23 4.25 20.83
N VAL A 264 -2.54 4.15 20.62
CA VAL A 264 -3.15 4.33 19.29
C VAL A 264 -2.92 5.78 18.82
N PRO A 265 -2.07 6.04 17.80
CA PRO A 265 -1.76 7.40 17.40
C PRO A 265 -2.93 8.02 16.62
N THR A 266 -2.97 9.35 16.58
CA THR A 266 -3.77 10.09 15.58
C THR A 266 -3.01 10.18 14.27
N LEU A 267 -3.73 10.37 13.16
CA LEU A 267 -3.10 10.56 11.84
C LEU A 267 -2.10 11.75 11.86
N GLY A 268 -2.49 12.85 12.51
CA GLY A 268 -1.61 14.01 12.69
C GLY A 268 -0.34 13.71 13.49
N GLN A 269 -0.41 12.83 14.51
CA GLN A 269 0.78 12.42 15.26
C GLN A 269 1.73 11.57 14.41
N VAL A 270 1.24 10.74 13.49
CA VAL A 270 2.12 9.99 12.56
C VAL A 270 2.81 10.94 11.59
N PHE A 271 2.10 11.95 11.07
CA PHE A 271 2.70 12.99 10.23
C PHE A 271 3.78 13.77 10.98
N ALA A 272 3.49 14.22 12.20
CA ALA A 272 4.46 14.92 13.04
C ALA A 272 5.66 14.00 13.37
N PHE A 273 5.42 12.73 13.67
CA PHE A 273 6.48 11.75 13.94
C PHE A 273 7.45 11.67 12.75
N ALA A 274 6.96 11.38 11.55
CA ALA A 274 7.79 11.30 10.35
C ALA A 274 8.55 12.61 10.07
N GLN A 275 7.94 13.78 10.27
CA GLN A 275 8.62 15.07 10.11
C GLN A 275 9.78 15.24 11.10
N THR A 276 9.60 14.84 12.37
CA THR A 276 10.67 14.94 13.37
C THR A 276 11.88 14.05 13.06
N GLN A 277 11.71 12.99 12.27
CA GLN A 277 12.81 12.12 11.87
C GLN A 277 13.74 12.75 10.83
N SER A 278 13.39 13.92 10.29
CA SER A 278 14.14 14.59 9.23
C SER A 278 15.04 15.72 9.70
N ASP A 279 15.15 15.98 11.01
CA ASP A 279 16.00 17.07 11.51
C ASP A 279 17.51 16.74 11.43
N ALA A 280 18.34 17.77 11.64
CA ALA A 280 19.80 17.65 11.54
C ALA A 280 20.40 16.75 12.63
N GLU A 281 19.74 16.62 13.78
CA GLU A 281 20.21 15.76 14.87
C GLU A 281 20.04 14.29 14.50
N HIS A 282 18.89 13.93 13.92
CA HIS A 282 18.64 12.59 13.40
C HIS A 282 19.52 12.30 12.19
N GLU A 283 19.71 13.26 11.28
CA GLU A 283 20.60 13.09 10.13
C GLU A 283 22.04 12.78 10.53
N ALA A 284 22.53 13.32 11.64
CA ALA A 284 23.86 13.01 12.15
C ALA A 284 23.98 11.56 12.69
N ARG A 285 22.88 10.97 13.18
CA ARG A 285 22.84 9.59 13.70
C ARG A 285 22.53 8.55 12.63
N ASP A 286 21.54 8.84 11.79
CA ASP A 286 21.03 7.98 10.72
C ASP A 286 20.69 8.82 9.48
N PRO A 287 21.69 9.12 8.63
CA PRO A 287 21.50 9.95 7.45
C PRO A 287 20.49 9.40 6.44
N LEU A 288 20.40 8.07 6.29
CA LEU A 288 19.51 7.44 5.34
C LEU A 288 18.05 7.59 5.80
N ARG A 289 17.77 7.31 7.08
CA ARG A 289 16.43 7.52 7.65
C ARG A 289 16.00 8.97 7.56
N ALA A 290 16.89 9.91 7.89
CA ALA A 290 16.56 11.33 7.84
C ALA A 290 16.23 11.80 6.41
N ARG A 291 17.02 11.38 5.41
CA ARG A 291 16.73 11.66 3.99
C ARG A 291 15.43 11.02 3.55
N ASN A 292 15.18 9.76 3.90
CA ASN A 292 13.91 9.09 3.61
C ASN A 292 12.74 9.88 4.22
N ALA A 293 12.80 10.23 5.50
CA ALA A 293 11.75 10.96 6.21
C ALA A 293 11.40 12.33 5.58
N ARG A 294 12.36 13.01 4.92
CA ARG A 294 12.09 14.26 4.17
C ARG A 294 11.15 14.03 2.99
N GLN A 295 11.20 12.86 2.36
CA GLN A 295 10.49 12.56 1.12
C GLN A 295 9.39 11.51 1.26
N VAL A 296 9.32 10.80 2.39
CA VAL A 296 8.36 9.72 2.61
C VAL A 296 6.93 10.18 2.36
N ARG A 297 6.14 9.34 1.70
CA ARG A 297 4.73 9.58 1.41
C ARG A 297 3.85 8.82 2.40
N PHE A 298 2.54 9.05 2.33
CA PHE A 298 1.54 8.37 3.14
C PHE A 298 0.44 7.82 2.24
N ASN A 299 0.02 6.58 2.46
CA ASN A 299 -1.14 6.00 1.81
C ASN A 299 -2.20 5.68 2.89
N VAL A 300 -3.24 6.51 2.95
CA VAL A 300 -4.16 6.59 4.09
C VAL A 300 -5.46 5.88 3.78
N GLU A 301 -5.71 4.73 4.41
CA GLU A 301 -6.96 3.98 4.19
C GLU A 301 -8.13 4.54 5.00
N LEU A 302 -9.27 4.73 4.34
CA LEU A 302 -10.56 4.92 4.98
C LEU A 302 -11.19 3.55 5.27
N LYS A 303 -11.26 3.16 6.56
CA LYS A 303 -11.91 1.92 6.99
C LYS A 303 -13.41 2.08 7.17
N ARG A 304 -14.13 1.01 6.82
CA ARG A 304 -15.56 0.88 7.11
C ARG A 304 -15.77 0.42 8.55
N ALA A 305 -16.85 0.89 9.17
CA ALA A 305 -17.32 0.33 10.45
C ALA A 305 -17.84 -1.12 10.29
N ALA A 306 -18.43 -1.43 9.13
CA ALA A 306 -18.81 -2.78 8.74
C ALA A 306 -18.83 -2.89 7.21
N ARG A 307 -18.67 -4.11 6.66
CA ARG A 307 -18.53 -4.35 5.20
C ARG A 307 -19.64 -3.68 4.36
N GLU A 308 -20.88 -3.73 4.84
CA GLU A 308 -22.05 -3.20 4.12
C GLU A 308 -22.31 -1.70 4.39
N THR A 309 -21.67 -1.14 5.43
CA THR A 309 -21.89 0.26 5.81
C THR A 309 -21.06 1.17 4.91
N PRO A 310 -21.69 2.12 4.18
CA PRO A 310 -20.96 3.15 3.45
C PRO A 310 -20.09 3.97 4.40
N ILE A 311 -18.90 4.34 3.95
CA ILE A 311 -18.08 5.28 4.73
C ILE A 311 -18.74 6.66 4.67
N ALA A 312 -19.02 7.23 5.84
CA ALA A 312 -19.61 8.55 5.94
C ALA A 312 -18.64 9.60 5.35
N PRO A 313 -19.12 10.60 4.59
CA PRO A 313 -18.26 11.67 4.07
C PRO A 313 -17.40 12.36 5.13
N ALA A 314 -17.88 12.43 6.38
CA ALA A 314 -17.16 13.00 7.51
C ALA A 314 -15.80 12.33 7.78
N HIS A 315 -15.64 11.03 7.49
CA HIS A 315 -14.35 10.33 7.66
C HIS A 315 -13.34 10.78 6.59
N GLY A 316 -13.75 10.82 5.33
CA GLY A 316 -12.94 11.39 4.24
C GLY A 316 -12.57 12.85 4.50
N ASP A 317 -13.51 13.66 5.00
CA ASP A 317 -13.28 15.06 5.35
C ASP A 317 -12.29 15.23 6.51
N ALA A 318 -12.36 14.38 7.54
CA ALA A 318 -11.46 14.43 8.68
C ALA A 318 -10.03 14.03 8.29
N VAL A 319 -9.87 13.00 7.46
CA VAL A 319 -8.57 12.59 6.90
C VAL A 319 -8.02 13.68 5.99
N ALA A 320 -8.83 14.22 5.08
CA ALA A 320 -8.41 15.30 4.19
C ALA A 320 -7.95 16.53 4.99
N ARG A 321 -8.70 16.92 6.02
CA ARG A 321 -8.29 18.02 6.92
C ARG A 321 -6.94 17.75 7.55
N ALA A 322 -6.71 16.57 8.13
CA ALA A 322 -5.43 16.23 8.73
C ALA A 322 -4.26 16.29 7.74
N ILE A 323 -4.48 15.85 6.48
CA ILE A 323 -3.47 15.93 5.41
C ILE A 323 -3.18 17.39 5.03
N LEU A 324 -4.23 18.20 4.82
CA LEU A 324 -4.11 19.59 4.37
C LEU A 324 -3.50 20.48 5.45
N ASP A 325 -3.93 20.34 6.71
CA ASP A 325 -3.39 21.07 7.86
C ASP A 325 -1.91 20.72 8.08
N GLY A 326 -1.51 19.48 7.77
CA GLY A 326 -0.12 19.05 7.79
C GLY A 326 0.73 19.52 6.61
N GLY A 327 0.13 20.18 5.59
CA GLY A 327 0.83 20.57 4.37
C GLY A 327 1.25 19.39 3.49
N LEU A 328 0.56 18.25 3.60
CA LEU A 328 0.98 16.96 3.02
C LEU A 328 0.20 16.57 1.77
N ALA A 329 -0.52 17.49 1.12
CA ALA A 329 -1.35 17.19 -0.06
C ALA A 329 -0.58 16.49 -1.20
N ASP A 330 0.71 16.81 -1.37
CA ASP A 330 1.57 16.19 -2.39
C ASP A 330 2.30 14.94 -1.91
N ARG A 331 2.28 14.68 -0.60
CA ARG A 331 2.91 13.54 0.06
C ARG A 331 1.91 12.51 0.57
N ALA A 332 0.61 12.71 0.39
CA ALA A 332 -0.41 11.77 0.87
C ALA A 332 -1.41 11.41 -0.23
N ASP A 333 -1.74 10.13 -0.27
CA ASP A 333 -2.84 9.57 -1.05
C ASP A 333 -3.88 8.99 -0.09
N VAL A 334 -5.12 8.87 -0.56
CA VAL A 334 -6.22 8.28 0.22
C VAL A 334 -6.74 7.04 -0.49
N GLN A 335 -6.80 5.92 0.23
CA GLN A 335 -7.22 4.63 -0.31
C GLN A 335 -8.46 4.09 0.38
N SER A 336 -9.21 3.22 -0.31
CA SER A 336 -10.35 2.50 0.28
C SER A 336 -10.86 1.41 -0.65
N PHE A 337 -11.51 0.39 -0.06
CA PHE A 337 -12.41 -0.52 -0.76
C PHE A 337 -13.79 0.10 -1.05
N ASP A 338 -14.16 1.23 -0.42
CA ASP A 338 -15.39 1.95 -0.76
C ASP A 338 -15.16 2.92 -1.93
N LEU A 339 -15.42 2.45 -3.15
CA LEU A 339 -15.29 3.24 -4.37
C LEU A 339 -16.11 4.55 -4.30
N ARG A 340 -17.27 4.53 -3.59
CA ARG A 340 -18.13 5.70 -3.42
C ARG A 340 -17.49 6.73 -2.48
N ALA A 341 -16.78 6.28 -1.45
CA ALA A 341 -16.07 7.15 -0.52
C ALA A 341 -14.92 7.89 -1.24
N LEU A 342 -14.15 7.17 -2.07
CA LEU A 342 -13.09 7.75 -2.88
C LEU A 342 -13.64 8.74 -3.91
N ARG A 343 -14.76 8.40 -4.56
CA ARG A 343 -15.43 9.33 -5.49
C ARG A 343 -15.93 10.59 -4.77
N SER A 344 -16.52 10.45 -3.58
CA SER A 344 -16.92 11.58 -2.74
C SER A 344 -15.71 12.44 -2.36
N LEU A 345 -14.59 11.81 -1.99
CA LEU A 345 -13.33 12.50 -1.68
C LEU A 345 -12.80 13.29 -2.88
N GLN A 346 -12.78 12.71 -4.09
CA GLN A 346 -12.35 13.41 -5.31
C GLN A 346 -13.15 14.69 -5.56
N ALA A 347 -14.47 14.66 -5.30
CA ALA A 347 -15.32 15.83 -5.51
C ALA A 347 -15.12 16.92 -4.44
N ARG A 348 -14.81 16.52 -3.20
CA ARG A 348 -14.72 17.43 -2.05
C ARG A 348 -13.31 17.96 -1.80
N HIS A 349 -12.29 17.16 -2.13
CA HIS A 349 -10.87 17.41 -1.84
C HIS A 349 -10.00 17.08 -3.07
N PRO A 350 -10.19 17.78 -4.21
CA PRO A 350 -9.60 17.41 -5.50
C PRO A 350 -8.06 17.49 -5.57
N THR A 351 -7.40 18.09 -4.57
CA THR A 351 -5.93 18.13 -4.49
C THR A 351 -5.33 16.78 -4.06
N LEU A 352 -6.14 15.90 -3.45
CA LEU A 352 -5.72 14.60 -2.94
C LEU A 352 -5.91 13.51 -4.01
N ARG A 353 -4.88 12.69 -4.22
CA ARG A 353 -4.97 11.54 -5.12
C ARG A 353 -5.64 10.37 -4.40
N THR A 354 -6.48 9.64 -5.12
CA THR A 354 -7.17 8.44 -4.63
C THR A 354 -6.54 7.15 -5.13
N VAL A 355 -6.54 6.12 -4.29
CA VAL A 355 -6.05 4.78 -4.58
C VAL A 355 -7.19 3.78 -4.41
N TYR A 356 -7.52 3.03 -5.45
CA TYR A 356 -8.67 2.13 -5.47
C TYR A 356 -8.26 0.71 -5.12
N LEU A 357 -8.64 0.24 -3.92
CA LEU A 357 -8.33 -1.11 -3.44
C LEU A 357 -9.28 -2.14 -4.05
N LEU A 358 -8.73 -3.19 -4.67
CA LEU A 358 -9.50 -4.24 -5.34
C LEU A 358 -9.17 -5.63 -4.75
N GLU A 359 -10.14 -6.24 -4.07
CA GLU A 359 -10.06 -7.65 -3.65
C GLU A 359 -10.68 -8.59 -4.69
N HIS A 360 -11.59 -8.06 -5.53
CA HIS A 360 -12.28 -8.74 -6.60
C HIS A 360 -12.19 -7.91 -7.89
N LEU A 361 -12.35 -8.55 -9.05
CA LEU A 361 -12.49 -7.81 -10.30
C LEU A 361 -13.73 -6.90 -10.25
N PRO A 362 -13.64 -5.66 -10.75
CA PRO A 362 -14.79 -4.77 -10.82
C PRO A 362 -15.93 -5.36 -11.65
N THR A 363 -17.16 -5.10 -11.22
CA THR A 363 -18.39 -5.50 -11.91
C THR A 363 -19.05 -4.31 -12.61
N ASP A 364 -20.04 -4.57 -13.46
CA ASP A 364 -20.87 -3.50 -14.04
C ASP A 364 -21.66 -2.73 -12.97
N ALA A 365 -21.99 -3.38 -11.84
CA ALA A 365 -22.65 -2.73 -10.71
C ALA A 365 -21.72 -1.68 -10.05
N ASP A 366 -20.44 -1.98 -9.91
CA ASP A 366 -19.45 -1.04 -9.37
C ASP A 366 -19.34 0.22 -10.24
N LEU A 367 -19.36 0.04 -11.56
CA LEU A 367 -19.28 1.14 -12.53
C LEU A 367 -20.56 1.99 -12.55
N SER A 368 -21.73 1.35 -12.54
CA SER A 368 -23.02 2.05 -12.51
C SER A 368 -23.22 2.83 -11.20
N GLY A 369 -22.74 2.31 -10.06
CA GLY A 369 -22.71 3.03 -8.78
C GLY A 369 -21.80 4.28 -8.79
N LEU A 370 -20.87 4.36 -9.76
CA LEU A 370 -19.99 5.50 -10.00
C LEU A 370 -20.47 6.40 -11.15
N ALA A 371 -21.60 6.10 -11.79
CA ALA A 371 -22.21 7.00 -12.77
C ALA A 371 -22.73 8.28 -12.08
N VAL A 372 -22.63 9.43 -12.76
CA VAL A 372 -23.25 10.69 -12.32
C VAL A 372 -24.77 10.50 -12.43
N PRO A 373 -25.60 10.84 -11.42
CA PRO A 373 -27.04 10.96 -11.65
C PRO A 373 -27.20 12.00 -12.76
N THR A 374 -27.69 11.59 -13.92
CA THR A 374 -28.13 12.55 -14.94
C THR A 374 -29.16 13.44 -14.29
N VAL A 375 -28.78 14.68 -13.94
CA VAL A 375 -29.72 15.72 -13.60
C VAL A 375 -30.60 15.86 -14.82
N LYS A 376 -31.83 15.33 -14.74
CA LYS A 376 -32.86 15.73 -15.69
C LYS A 376 -33.01 17.22 -15.49
N VAL A 377 -32.50 18.00 -16.43
CA VAL A 377 -32.93 19.38 -16.61
C VAL A 377 -34.40 19.23 -17.00
N GLU A 378 -35.29 19.33 -16.01
CA GLU A 378 -36.71 19.52 -16.30
C GLU A 378 -36.81 20.84 -17.05
N GLY A 379 -37.11 20.71 -18.35
CA GLY A 379 -37.25 21.85 -19.24
C GLY A 379 -38.28 22.81 -18.69
N ALA A 380 -37.90 24.07 -18.60
CA ALA A 380 -38.84 25.16 -18.54
C ALA A 380 -39.72 25.10 -19.79
N HIS A 381 -40.99 24.80 -19.60
CA HIS A 381 -42.08 25.10 -20.53
C HIS A 381 -43.16 25.86 -19.78
#